data_AF-A0A3B9J5R2-F1
#
_entry.id   AF-A0A3B9J5R2-F1
#
_cell.length_a   1.000
_cell.length_b   1.000
_cell.length_c   1.000
_cell.angle_alpha   90.00
_cell.angle_beta   90.00
_cell.angle_gamma   90.00
#
_symmetry.space_group_name_H-M   'P 1'
#
loop_
_entity.id
_entity.type
_entity.pdbx_description
1 polymer ?
#
loop_
_entity_poly.entity_id
_entity_poly.type
_entity_poly.pdbx_seq_one_letter_code
_entity_poly.pdbx_strand_id
1 'polypeptide(L)' 'CDGDPSSFKSMDSRFSSPVYPGDSLTVQMWVEGGQAIYRTVAQKDTPEERVVIDNGLCLFA' A
#
# COMPACT_ATOMS: atom_id res chain seq x y z
N CYS A 1 -3.58 -10.86 -8.12
CA CYS A 1 -3.25 -12.08 -7.36
C CYS A 1 -4.47 -12.86 -6.89
N ASP A 2 -5.67 -12.28 -6.75
CA ASP A 2 -6.91 -13.02 -6.39
C ASP A 2 -6.80 -13.96 -5.17
N GLY A 3 -5.91 -13.63 -4.23
CA GLY A 3 -5.61 -14.46 -3.05
C GLY A 3 -4.58 -15.56 -3.28
N ASP A 4 -4.08 -15.78 -4.50
CA ASP A 4 -2.98 -16.68 -4.81
C ASP A 4 -1.61 -16.04 -4.46
N PRO A 5 -0.90 -16.54 -3.44
CA PRO A 5 0.42 -16.04 -3.08
C PRO A 5 1.49 -16.37 -4.14
N SER A 6 1.28 -17.38 -4.99
CA SER A 6 2.25 -17.75 -6.03
C SER A 6 2.37 -16.72 -7.15
N SER A 7 1.35 -15.86 -7.31
CA SER A 7 1.38 -14.73 -8.25
C SER A 7 2.28 -13.59 -7.78
N PHE A 8 2.63 -13.49 -6.49
CA PHE A 8 3.46 -12.41 -5.96
C PHE A 8 4.93 -12.56 -6.36
N LYS A 9 5.54 -11.48 -6.85
CA LYS A 9 6.97 -11.49 -7.24
C LYS A 9 7.82 -10.62 -6.33
N SER A 10 7.48 -9.34 -6.18
CA SER A 10 8.25 -8.40 -5.35
C SER A 10 7.40 -7.22 -4.90
N MET A 11 7.86 -6.57 -3.83
CA MET A 11 7.25 -5.36 -3.29
C MET A 11 8.35 -4.45 -2.75
N ASP A 12 8.35 -3.20 -3.19
CA ASP A 12 9.26 -2.16 -2.73
C ASP A 12 8.46 -0.93 -2.32
N SER A 13 8.87 -0.25 -1.23
CA SER A 13 8.24 0.99 -0.80
C SER A 13 9.04 1.73 0.26
N ARG A 14 8.66 2.99 0.49
CA ARG A 14 9.22 3.85 1.54
C ARG A 14 8.27 3.97 2.72
N PHE A 15 8.77 3.70 3.93
CA PHE A 15 8.10 4.08 5.18
C PHE A 15 8.23 5.59 5.38
N SER A 16 7.15 6.33 5.19
CA SER A 16 7.16 7.80 5.15
C SER A 16 6.69 8.45 6.45
N SER A 17 5.96 7.73 7.31
CA SER A 17 5.44 8.22 8.61
C SER A 17 5.04 7.05 9.51
N PRO A 18 5.00 7.25 10.85
CA PRO A 18 4.62 6.18 11.78
C PRO A 18 3.14 5.81 11.68
N VAL A 19 2.86 4.55 12.02
CA VAL A 19 1.51 4.03 12.30
C VAL A 19 1.38 3.83 13.81
N TYR A 20 0.20 4.11 14.36
CA TYR A 20 -0.13 3.82 15.74
C TYR A 20 -1.10 2.62 15.81
N PRO A 21 -1.00 1.78 16.86
CA PRO A 21 -1.96 0.70 17.07
C PRO A 21 -3.40 1.23 17.12
N GLY A 22 -4.29 0.60 16.36
CA GLY A 22 -5.69 1.03 16.22
C GLY A 22 -5.96 1.94 15.02
N ASP A 23 -4.92 2.38 14.30
CA ASP A 23 -5.12 3.14 13.06
C ASP A 23 -5.85 2.33 12.00
N SER A 24 -6.82 2.97 11.35
CA SER A 24 -7.38 2.48 10.10
C SER A 24 -6.40 2.76 8.96
N LEU A 25 -6.08 1.74 8.17
CA LEU A 25 -5.19 1.85 7.01
C LEU A 25 -5.98 1.68 5.73
N THR A 26 -5.94 2.70 4.86
CA THR A 26 -6.47 2.61 3.50
C THR A 26 -5.32 2.42 2.52
N VAL A 27 -5.31 1.28 1.81
CA VAL A 27 -4.37 1.03 0.72
C VAL A 27 -5.02 1.48 -0.58
N GLN A 28 -4.41 2.47 -1.24
CA GLN A 28 -4.83 2.93 -2.56
C GLN A 28 -3.89 2.28 -3.58
N MET A 29 -4.45 1.55 -4.54
CA MET A 29 -3.70 0.83 -5.56
C MET A 29 -4.18 1.21 -6.95
N TRP A 30 -3.22 1.38 -7.86
CA TRP A 30 -3.44 1.54 -9.28
C TRP A 30 -2.78 0.38 -10.00
N VAL A 31 -3.59 -0.43 -10.68
CA VAL A 31 -3.15 -1.68 -11.30
C VAL A 31 -2.98 -1.47 -12.80
N GLU A 32 -1.83 -1.90 -13.32
CA GLU A 32 -1.55 -1.92 -14.76
C GLU A 32 -0.81 -3.21 -15.12
N GLY A 33 -1.51 -4.16 -15.73
CA GLY A 33 -0.94 -5.46 -16.09
C GLY A 33 -0.38 -6.21 -14.88
N GLY A 34 0.88 -6.64 -14.97
CA GLY A 34 1.58 -7.40 -13.91
C GLY A 34 2.22 -6.53 -12.82
N GLN A 35 1.76 -5.29 -12.64
CA GLN A 35 2.25 -4.41 -11.58
C GLN A 35 1.13 -3.56 -10.97
N ALA A 36 1.37 -3.09 -9.75
CA ALA A 36 0.58 -2.06 -9.10
C ALA A 36 1.47 -1.02 -8.44
N ILE A 37 1.15 0.25 -8.63
CA ILE A 37 1.66 1.35 -7.82
C ILE A 37 0.70 1.53 -6.65
N TYR A 38 1.22 1.73 -5.44
CA TYR A 38 0.39 1.87 -4.26
C TYR A 38 0.91 2.90 -3.26
N ARG A 39 -0.01 3.42 -2.45
CA ARG A 39 0.28 4.17 -1.22
C ARG A 39 -0.64 3.71 -0.10
N THR A 40 -0.18 3.82 1.13
CA THR A 40 -0.99 3.52 2.31
C THR A 40 -1.19 4.79 3.13
N VAL A 41 -2.45 5.08 3.42
CA VAL A 41 -2.89 6.25 4.19
C VAL A 41 -3.44 5.77 5.53
N ALA A 42 -2.88 6.26 6.63
CA ALA A 42 -3.45 6.06 7.96
C ALA A 42 -4.50 7.14 8.25
N GLN A 43 -5.57 6.77 8.94
CA GLN A 43 -6.63 7.68 9.40
C GLN A 43 -7.23 8.53 8.26
N LYS A 44 -7.41 7.93 7.08
CA LYS A 44 -7.92 8.59 5.88
C LYS A 44 -9.27 9.27 6.15
N ASP A 45 -9.47 10.45 5.58
CA ASP A 45 -10.67 11.28 5.73
C ASP A 45 -10.90 11.80 7.17
N THR A 46 -9.85 11.85 7.98
CA THR A 46 -9.84 12.45 9.32
C THR A 46 -8.78 13.56 9.44
N PRO A 47 -8.79 14.39 10.50
CA PRO A 47 -7.73 15.37 10.76
C PRO A 47 -6.34 14.76 11.00
N GLU A 48 -6.24 13.47 11.31
CA GLU A 48 -4.98 12.75 11.61
C GLU A 48 -4.40 12.03 10.39
N GLU A 49 -4.96 12.29 9.19
CA GLU A 49 -4.56 11.65 7.94
C GLU A 49 -3.07 11.83 7.65
N ARG A 50 -2.41 10.72 7.29
CA ARG A 50 -1.00 10.73 6.89
C ARG A 50 -0.65 9.57 5.96
N VAL A 51 0.26 9.83 5.02
CA VAL A 51 0.85 8.79 4.17
C VAL A 51 1.92 8.06 4.97
N VAL A 52 1.72 6.77 5.22
CA VAL A 52 2.63 5.92 6.02
C VAL A 52 3.50 5.00 5.17
N ILE A 53 2.98 4.58 4.00
CA ILE A 53 3.76 3.95 2.95
C ILE A 53 3.59 4.75 1.67
N ASP A 54 4.71 5.09 1.05
CA ASP A 54 4.80 5.93 -0.14
C ASP A 54 5.71 5.30 -1.19
N ASN A 55 5.57 5.72 -2.45
CA ASN A 55 6.30 5.18 -3.60
C ASN A 55 6.24 3.63 -3.68
N GLY A 56 5.08 3.03 -3.39
CA GLY A 56 4.93 1.59 -3.40
C GLY A 56 4.87 1.02 -4.83
N LEU A 57 5.66 -0.02 -5.09
CA LEU A 57 5.61 -0.84 -6.30
C LEU A 57 5.44 -2.31 -5.92
N CYS A 58 4.44 -2.97 -6.49
CA CYS A 58 4.23 -4.41 -6.36
C CYS A 58 4.25 -5.05 -7.76
N LEU A 59 5.06 -6.08 -7.96
CA LEU A 59 5.10 -6.88 -9.19
C LEU A 59 4.43 -8.23 -8.95
N PHE A 60 3.61 -8.66 -9.90
CA PHE A 60 2.90 -9.94 -9.86
C PHE A 60 2.76 -10.59 -11.24
N ALA A 61 2.30 -11.85 -11.27
CA ALA A 61 1.94 -12.61 -12.47
C ALA A 61 0.42 -12.67 -12.63
#